data_AF-A0A497R498-F1
#
_entry.id   AF-A0A497R498-F1
#
_cell.length_a   1.000
_cell.length_b   1.000
_cell.length_c   1.000
_cell.angle_alpha   90.00
_cell.angle_beta   90.00
_cell.angle_gamma   90.00
#
_symmetry.space_group_name_H-M   'P 1'
#
loop_
_entity.id
_entity.type
_entity.pdbx_description
1 polymer ?
#
loop_
_entity_poly.entity_id
_entity_poly.type
_entity_poly.pdbx_seq_one_letter_code
_entity_poly.pdbx_strand_id
1 'polypeptide(L)'
;MLYYTNNNKVAEKILLELLDDAYYGMKQKIIIYLAHRKNEAFKKKIPEYLKEEDEILKTLAIWAMAYMGMKNNLFEKIKELFPKMKYDNSRINLVTALYHLNKNPKSKEMQYLKKLFLTEYYDEEAREFISEEKEDYERSTIMIADILWDVGIKIVKTHYRKKFLFTYRHLIEEIK
;
A
#
# COMPACT_ATOMS: atom_id res chain seq x y z
N MET A 1 -22.05 26.39 -7.83
CA MET A 1 -21.03 25.30 -7.92
C MET A 1 -19.58 25.78 -7.71
N LEU A 2 -19.28 27.09 -7.69
CA LEU A 2 -17.91 27.65 -7.50
C LEU A 2 -17.44 27.77 -6.03
N TYR A 3 -18.34 27.72 -5.04
CA TYR A 3 -18.00 27.89 -3.63
C TYR A 3 -17.30 26.67 -3.00
N TYR A 4 -17.60 25.45 -3.46
CA TYR A 4 -17.02 24.21 -2.89
C TYR A 4 -15.58 23.94 -3.36
N THR A 5 -15.20 24.43 -4.54
CA THR A 5 -13.85 24.22 -5.10
C THR A 5 -12.78 25.06 -4.40
N ASN A 6 -13.15 26.23 -3.85
CA ASN A 6 -12.21 27.12 -3.17
C ASN A 6 -11.87 26.64 -1.75
N ASN A 7 -12.87 26.16 -1.01
CA ASN A 7 -12.67 25.66 0.36
C ASN A 7 -11.73 24.44 0.40
N ASN A 8 -11.79 23.58 -0.63
CA ASN A 8 -10.89 22.42 -0.72
C ASN A 8 -9.43 22.82 -0.95
N LYS A 9 -9.16 23.86 -1.74
CA LYS A 9 -7.78 24.34 -1.98
C LYS A 9 -7.19 24.99 -0.72
N VAL A 10 -7.99 25.73 0.04
CA VAL A 10 -7.58 26.30 1.33
C VAL A 10 -7.28 25.19 2.34
N ALA A 11 -8.15 24.19 2.45
CA ALA A 11 -7.93 23.04 3.31
C ALA A 11 -6.66 22.25 2.93
N GLU A 12 -6.45 21.97 1.64
CA GLU A 12 -5.24 21.30 1.15
C GLU A 12 -3.96 22.09 1.48
N LYS A 13 -4.00 23.42 1.39
CA LYS A 13 -2.87 24.29 1.78
C LYS A 13 -2.58 24.19 3.28
N ILE A 14 -3.61 24.31 4.12
CA ILE A 14 -3.46 24.20 5.59
C ILE A 14 -2.90 22.83 5.97
N LEU A 15 -3.42 21.74 5.38
CA LEU A 15 -2.94 20.39 5.66
C LEU A 15 -1.49 20.19 5.23
N LEU A 16 -1.05 20.80 4.12
CA LEU A 16 0.33 20.76 3.68
C LEU A 16 1.28 21.51 4.63
N GLU A 17 0.83 22.66 5.16
CA GLU A 17 1.57 23.44 6.15
C GLU A 17 1.69 22.70 7.49
N LEU A 18 0.64 22.02 7.92
CA LEU A 18 0.63 21.26 9.18
C LEU A 18 1.34 19.90 9.10
N LEU A 19 1.68 19.43 7.91
CA LEU A 19 2.13 18.05 7.70
C LEU A 19 3.37 17.69 8.54
N ASP A 20 4.35 18.60 8.65
CA ASP A 20 5.61 18.30 9.36
C ASP A 20 5.43 18.37 10.89
N ASP A 21 4.53 19.23 11.37
CA ASP A 21 4.27 19.46 12.80
C ASP A 21 3.16 18.58 13.38
N ALA A 22 2.38 17.93 12.52
CA ALA A 22 1.29 17.06 12.93
C ALA A 22 1.82 15.85 13.73
N TYR A 23 1.03 15.38 14.70
CA TYR A 23 1.33 14.13 15.38
C TYR A 23 1.26 12.94 14.41
N TYR A 24 1.95 11.86 14.76
CA TYR A 24 2.17 10.68 13.91
C TYR A 24 0.93 10.18 13.14
N GLY A 25 -0.16 9.86 13.84
CA GLY A 25 -1.37 9.35 13.21
C GLY A 25 -2.06 10.37 12.29
N MET A 26 -1.89 11.67 12.54
CA MET A 26 -2.39 12.72 11.67
C MET A 26 -1.53 12.89 10.43
N LYS A 27 -0.19 12.75 10.53
CA LYS A 27 0.70 12.75 9.35
C LYS A 27 0.26 11.71 8.32
N GLN A 28 -0.04 10.49 8.76
CA GLN A 28 -0.51 9.44 7.86
C GLN A 28 -1.81 9.84 7.13
N LYS A 29 -2.79 10.37 7.86
CA LYS A 29 -4.07 10.82 7.29
C LYS A 29 -3.88 11.96 6.30
N ILE A 30 -3.00 12.92 6.61
CA ILE A 30 -2.66 14.04 5.73
C ILE A 30 -2.02 13.53 4.44
N ILE A 31 -1.03 12.63 4.54
CA ILE A 31 -0.36 12.03 3.37
C ILE A 31 -1.38 11.34 2.46
N ILE A 32 -2.24 10.49 3.03
CA ILE A 32 -3.30 9.79 2.28
C ILE A 32 -4.23 10.78 1.59
N TYR A 33 -4.71 11.78 2.33
CA TYR A 33 -5.61 12.78 1.79
C TYR A 33 -4.96 13.53 0.64
N LEU A 34 -3.78 14.13 0.83
CA LEU A 34 -3.10 14.92 -0.20
C LEU A 34 -2.72 14.09 -1.44
N ALA A 35 -2.36 12.81 -1.26
CA ALA A 35 -2.11 11.88 -2.36
C ALA A 35 -3.38 11.61 -3.18
N HIS A 36 -4.51 11.33 -2.54
CA HIS A 36 -5.80 11.15 -3.20
C HIS A 36 -6.26 12.41 -3.95
N ARG A 37 -5.95 13.59 -3.41
CA ARG A 37 -6.21 14.87 -4.07
C ARG A 37 -5.25 15.17 -5.24
N LYS A 38 -4.20 14.35 -5.42
CA LYS A 38 -3.10 14.58 -6.39
C LYS A 38 -2.53 15.99 -6.26
N ASN A 39 -2.35 16.45 -5.03
CA ASN A 39 -1.92 17.82 -4.78
C ASN A 39 -0.47 18.04 -5.29
N GLU A 40 -0.29 18.99 -6.22
CA GLU A 40 1.01 19.21 -6.89
C GLU A 40 2.07 19.81 -5.97
N ALA A 41 1.69 20.57 -4.94
CA ALA A 41 2.63 21.07 -3.95
C ALA A 41 3.12 19.92 -3.05
N PHE A 42 2.21 19.05 -2.61
CA PHE A 42 2.54 17.83 -1.88
C PHE A 42 3.44 16.89 -2.69
N LYS A 43 3.20 16.76 -4.01
CA LYS A 43 4.03 15.96 -4.92
C LYS A 43 5.52 16.34 -4.87
N LYS A 44 5.82 17.62 -4.65
CA LYS A 44 7.20 18.13 -4.52
C LYS A 44 7.80 17.83 -3.14
N LYS A 45 6.96 17.77 -2.09
CA LYS A 45 7.36 17.58 -0.69
C LYS A 45 7.51 16.11 -0.31
N ILE A 46 6.64 15.22 -0.80
CA ILE A 46 6.60 13.81 -0.39
C ILE A 46 7.92 13.02 -0.56
N PRO A 47 8.85 13.32 -1.49
CA PRO A 47 10.15 12.65 -1.54
C PRO A 47 11.02 12.85 -0.28
N GLU A 48 10.80 13.92 0.50
CA GLU A 48 11.53 14.18 1.74
C GLU A 48 11.25 13.09 2.79
N TYR A 49 10.03 12.55 2.79
CA TYR A 49 9.57 11.50 3.71
C TYR A 49 10.22 10.14 3.45
N LEU A 50 10.97 9.99 2.35
CA LEU A 50 11.77 8.79 2.11
C LEU A 50 12.96 8.65 3.09
N LYS A 51 13.30 9.72 3.81
CA LYS A 51 14.38 9.78 4.80
C LYS A 51 13.89 9.55 6.24
N GLU A 52 12.59 9.43 6.45
CA GLU A 52 12.00 9.16 7.78
C GLU A 52 12.58 7.89 8.39
N GLU A 53 12.83 7.88 9.70
CA GLU A 53 13.23 6.65 10.38
C GLU A 53 12.04 5.71 10.54
N ASP A 54 10.85 6.28 10.76
CA ASP A 54 9.61 5.53 10.88
C ASP A 54 9.26 4.77 9.60
N GLU A 55 9.17 3.45 9.74
CA GLU A 55 8.94 2.53 8.64
C GLU A 55 7.59 2.77 7.93
N ILE A 56 6.53 3.04 8.70
CA ILE A 56 5.19 3.22 8.15
C ILE A 56 5.11 4.53 7.37
N LEU A 57 5.64 5.65 7.90
CA LEU A 57 5.69 6.92 7.17
C LEU A 57 6.56 6.83 5.91
N LYS A 58 7.72 6.16 6.01
CA LYS A 58 8.60 5.92 4.85
C LYS A 58 7.89 5.12 3.75
N THR A 59 7.23 4.02 4.10
CA THR A 59 6.52 3.18 3.12
C THR A 59 5.25 3.85 2.61
N LEU A 60 4.55 4.62 3.44
CA LEU A 60 3.38 5.40 3.04
C LEU A 60 3.76 6.50 2.04
N ALA A 61 4.93 7.12 2.18
CA ALA A 61 5.46 8.05 1.19
C ALA A 61 5.71 7.36 -0.16
N ILE A 62 6.26 6.14 -0.16
CA ILE A 62 6.44 5.34 -1.39
C ILE A 62 5.10 5.03 -2.05
N TRP A 63 4.09 4.62 -1.27
CA TRP A 63 2.73 4.44 -1.78
C TRP A 63 2.18 5.72 -2.39
N ALA A 64 2.27 6.85 -1.69
CA ALA A 64 1.75 8.14 -2.15
C ALA A 64 2.41 8.57 -3.46
N MET A 65 3.75 8.44 -3.55
CA MET A 65 4.51 8.72 -4.77
C MET A 65 4.04 7.83 -5.94
N ALA A 66 3.90 6.52 -5.72
CA ALA A 66 3.42 5.59 -6.75
C ALA A 66 1.98 5.93 -7.19
N TYR A 67 1.08 6.19 -6.24
CA TYR A 67 -0.30 6.59 -6.47
C TYR A 67 -0.41 7.86 -7.33
N MET A 68 0.47 8.83 -7.06
CA MET A 68 0.55 10.11 -7.78
C MET A 68 1.33 10.01 -9.10
N GLY A 69 1.73 8.80 -9.52
CA GLY A 69 2.40 8.55 -10.80
C GLY A 69 3.89 8.91 -10.82
N MET A 70 4.54 9.09 -9.67
CA MET A 70 5.97 9.36 -9.56
C MET A 70 6.75 8.05 -9.61
N LYS A 71 7.05 7.55 -10.80
CA LYS A 71 7.53 6.16 -10.96
C LYS A 71 9.05 5.95 -10.86
N ASN A 72 9.84 7.04 -10.83
CA ASN A 72 11.29 6.94 -10.96
C ASN A 72 11.90 6.17 -9.78
N ASN A 73 12.58 5.05 -10.09
CA ASN A 73 13.30 4.16 -9.15
C ASN A 73 12.48 3.53 -8.01
N LEU A 74 11.15 3.71 -7.97
CA LEU A 74 10.34 3.18 -6.86
C LEU A 74 10.33 1.65 -6.83
N PHE A 75 10.33 0.97 -7.98
CA PHE A 75 10.34 -0.50 -8.01
C PHE A 75 11.57 -1.09 -7.31
N GLU A 76 12.78 -0.62 -7.63
CA GLU A 76 14.01 -1.13 -6.99
C GLU A 76 14.04 -0.78 -5.51
N LYS A 77 13.57 0.42 -5.13
CA LYS A 77 13.46 0.82 -3.73
C LYS A 77 12.49 -0.06 -2.94
N ILE A 78 11.35 -0.42 -3.53
CA ILE A 78 10.38 -1.33 -2.90
C ILE A 78 11.02 -2.71 -2.68
N LYS A 79 11.71 -3.27 -3.68
CA LYS A 79 12.40 -4.56 -3.55
C LYS A 79 13.44 -4.58 -2.43
N GLU A 80 14.15 -3.47 -2.25
CA GLU A 80 15.17 -3.34 -1.21
C GLU A 80 14.56 -3.25 0.20
N LEU A 81 13.43 -2.55 0.33
CA LEU A 81 12.79 -2.30 1.62
C LEU A 81 11.89 -3.45 2.06
N PHE A 82 11.13 -4.06 1.15
CA PHE A 82 10.12 -5.07 1.47
C PHE A 82 10.60 -6.16 2.45
N PRO A 83 11.75 -6.85 2.23
CA PRO A 83 12.20 -7.92 3.13
C PRO A 83 12.66 -7.42 4.51
N LYS A 84 12.84 -6.11 4.68
CA LYS A 84 13.29 -5.47 5.93
C LYS A 84 12.12 -4.95 6.77
N MET A 85 10.88 -4.99 6.26
CA MET A 85 9.73 -4.40 6.93
C MET A 85 9.26 -5.28 8.08
N LYS A 86 9.20 -4.69 9.28
CA LYS A 86 8.71 -5.35 10.48
C LYS A 86 7.19 -5.34 10.54
N TYR A 87 6.55 -4.25 10.11
CA TYR A 87 5.12 -4.05 10.31
C TYR A 87 4.33 -4.43 9.05
N ASP A 88 3.19 -5.09 9.27
CA ASP A 88 2.34 -5.53 8.18
C ASP A 88 1.76 -4.36 7.36
N ASN A 89 1.43 -3.25 8.04
CA ASN A 89 1.00 -2.02 7.36
C ASN A 89 2.06 -1.47 6.39
N SER A 90 3.34 -1.57 6.74
CA SER A 90 4.42 -1.15 5.86
C SER A 90 4.52 -2.04 4.63
N ARG A 91 4.38 -3.37 4.81
CA ARG A 91 4.31 -4.32 3.70
C ARG A 91 3.11 -4.02 2.78
N ILE A 92 1.94 -3.73 3.35
CA ILE A 92 0.74 -3.35 2.61
C ILE A 92 0.99 -2.08 1.78
N ASN A 93 1.61 -1.05 2.36
CA ASN A 93 1.96 0.18 1.64
C ASN A 93 2.86 -0.11 0.43
N LEU A 94 3.87 -0.97 0.60
CA LEU A 94 4.78 -1.35 -0.50
C LEU A 94 4.10 -2.19 -1.58
N VAL A 95 3.25 -3.14 -1.20
CA VAL A 95 2.48 -3.99 -2.12
C VAL A 95 1.50 -3.16 -2.96
N THR A 96 0.77 -2.26 -2.31
CA THR A 96 -0.15 -1.34 -2.98
C THR A 96 0.61 -0.35 -3.87
N ALA A 97 1.80 0.10 -3.47
CA ALA A 97 2.67 0.91 -4.32
C ALA A 97 3.04 0.19 -5.64
N LEU A 98 3.41 -1.10 -5.59
CA LEU A 98 3.70 -1.90 -6.78
C LEU A 98 2.51 -1.98 -7.74
N TYR A 99 1.31 -2.13 -7.20
CA TYR A 99 0.07 -2.11 -8.00
C TYR A 99 -0.18 -0.75 -8.67
N HIS A 100 0.09 0.36 -7.97
CA HIS A 100 -0.02 1.69 -8.58
C HIS A 100 1.07 1.98 -9.62
N LEU A 101 2.26 1.41 -9.47
CA LEU A 101 3.33 1.51 -10.48
C LEU A 101 2.92 0.85 -11.80
N ASN A 102 2.43 -0.39 -11.75
CA ASN A 102 2.01 -1.12 -12.94
C ASN A 102 1.03 -2.26 -12.64
N LYS A 103 -0.18 -2.19 -13.19
CA LYS A 103 -1.22 -3.22 -13.05
C LYS A 103 -1.16 -4.33 -14.10
N ASN A 104 -0.25 -4.24 -15.06
CA ASN A 104 -0.15 -5.28 -16.09
C ASN A 104 0.37 -6.58 -15.46
N PRO A 105 -0.30 -7.73 -15.65
CA PRO A 105 0.13 -9.01 -15.10
C PRO A 105 1.55 -9.40 -15.47
N LYS A 106 2.01 -9.03 -16.67
CA LYS A 106 3.34 -9.36 -17.18
C LYS A 106 4.41 -8.34 -16.76
N SER A 107 4.04 -7.31 -16.00
CA SER A 107 4.99 -6.30 -15.51
C SER A 107 5.95 -6.89 -14.48
N LYS A 108 7.14 -6.30 -14.36
CA LYS A 108 8.12 -6.70 -13.34
C LYS A 108 7.58 -6.53 -11.93
N GLU A 109 6.71 -5.54 -11.70
CA GLU A 109 6.03 -5.28 -10.43
C GLU A 109 5.12 -6.45 -10.04
N MET A 110 4.22 -6.87 -10.94
CA MET A 110 3.30 -7.97 -10.67
C MET A 110 3.99 -9.34 -10.66
N GLN A 111 5.03 -9.53 -11.48
CA GLN A 111 5.84 -10.75 -11.42
C GLN A 111 6.66 -10.86 -10.13
N TYR A 112 7.14 -9.73 -9.60
CA TYR A 112 7.77 -9.70 -8.28
C TYR A 112 6.78 -10.06 -7.17
N LEU A 113 5.57 -9.46 -7.15
CA LEU A 113 4.52 -9.83 -6.19
C LEU A 113 4.14 -11.30 -6.29
N LYS A 114 3.99 -11.83 -7.51
CA LYS A 114 3.70 -13.25 -7.74
C LYS A 114 4.78 -14.13 -7.12
N LYS A 115 6.06 -13.83 -7.41
CA LYS A 115 7.18 -14.61 -6.88
C LYS A 115 7.17 -14.57 -5.35
N LEU A 116 7.08 -13.38 -4.79
CA LEU A 116 7.02 -13.15 -3.35
C LEU A 116 5.91 -13.96 -2.69
N PHE A 117 4.69 -13.90 -3.24
CA PHE A 117 3.54 -14.65 -2.73
C PHE A 117 3.80 -16.15 -2.69
N LEU A 118 4.31 -16.72 -3.78
CA LEU A 118 4.58 -18.15 -3.90
C LEU A 118 5.74 -18.64 -3.03
N THR A 119 6.68 -17.76 -2.67
CA THR A 119 7.86 -18.16 -1.89
C THR A 119 7.72 -17.90 -0.40
N GLU A 120 6.99 -16.86 -0.01
CA GLU A 120 6.96 -16.40 1.39
C GLU A 120 5.59 -16.53 2.05
N TYR A 121 4.51 -16.63 1.26
CA TYR A 121 3.14 -16.50 1.78
C TYR A 121 2.22 -17.69 1.48
N TYR A 122 2.60 -18.56 0.54
CA TYR A 122 1.77 -19.66 0.07
C TYR A 122 2.57 -20.95 -0.01
N ASP A 123 2.08 -21.99 0.65
CA ASP A 123 2.60 -23.35 0.52
C ASP A 123 1.82 -24.05 -0.60
N GLU A 124 2.49 -24.32 -1.73
CA GLU A 124 1.86 -24.98 -2.87
C GLU A 124 1.50 -26.44 -2.58
N GLU A 125 2.27 -27.13 -1.73
CA GLU A 125 2.08 -28.54 -1.39
C GLU A 125 0.90 -28.72 -0.45
N ALA A 126 0.84 -27.92 0.61
CA ALA A 126 -0.30 -27.89 1.53
C ALA A 126 -1.54 -27.20 0.93
N ARG A 127 -1.34 -26.37 -0.11
CA ARG A 127 -2.36 -25.46 -0.67
C ARG A 127 -2.94 -24.51 0.37
N GLU A 128 -2.11 -24.11 1.32
CA GLU A 128 -2.47 -23.29 2.47
C GLU A 128 -1.59 -22.06 2.56
N PHE A 129 -2.05 -21.06 3.30
CA PHE A 129 -1.23 -19.88 3.57
C PHE A 129 -0.25 -20.22 4.69
N ILE A 130 1.02 -19.84 4.49
CA ILE A 130 2.09 -20.13 5.46
C ILE A 130 1.84 -19.38 6.80
N SER A 131 0.98 -18.36 6.80
CA SER A 131 0.79 -17.45 7.93
C SER A 131 -0.35 -17.79 8.89
N GLU A 132 -1.05 -18.93 8.78
CA GLU A 132 -2.17 -19.23 9.71
C GLU A 132 -1.73 -19.23 11.20
N GLU A 133 -0.43 -19.36 11.50
CA GLU A 133 0.14 -19.27 12.86
C GLU A 133 0.85 -17.94 13.21
N LYS A 134 0.98 -16.98 12.27
CA LYS A 134 1.67 -15.70 12.51
C LYS A 134 0.74 -14.53 12.25
N GLU A 135 0.11 -14.02 13.31
CA GLU A 135 -0.74 -12.81 13.31
C GLU A 135 -0.11 -11.60 12.57
N ASP A 136 1.23 -11.52 12.52
CA ASP A 136 1.98 -10.42 11.94
C ASP A 136 1.98 -10.32 10.39
N TYR A 137 1.51 -11.34 9.64
CA TYR A 137 1.60 -11.38 8.17
C TYR A 137 0.25 -11.46 7.45
N GLU A 138 -0.84 -11.61 8.20
CA GLU A 138 -2.13 -12.00 7.63
C GLU A 138 -2.66 -10.96 6.62
N ARG A 139 -2.56 -9.66 6.93
CA ARG A 139 -3.18 -8.61 6.09
C ARG A 139 -2.38 -8.32 4.83
N SER A 140 -1.05 -8.36 4.87
CA SER A 140 -0.23 -8.22 3.65
C SER A 140 -0.36 -9.44 2.74
N THR A 141 -0.44 -10.65 3.29
CA THR A 141 -0.82 -11.87 2.55
C THR A 141 -2.14 -11.65 1.83
N ILE A 142 -3.11 -11.08 2.56
CA ILE A 142 -4.43 -10.76 2.03
C ILE A 142 -4.37 -9.81 0.85
N MET A 143 -3.67 -8.71 1.04
CA MET A 143 -3.51 -7.68 0.02
C MET A 143 -2.81 -8.20 -1.24
N ILE A 144 -1.75 -9.01 -1.10
CA ILE A 144 -1.01 -9.55 -2.24
C ILE A 144 -1.91 -10.47 -3.07
N ALA A 145 -2.65 -11.39 -2.45
CA ALA A 145 -3.51 -12.30 -3.18
C ALA A 145 -4.66 -11.58 -3.91
N ASP A 146 -5.26 -10.56 -3.28
CA ASP A 146 -6.33 -9.78 -3.90
C ASP A 146 -5.82 -8.98 -5.11
N ILE A 147 -4.65 -8.33 -5.00
CA ILE A 147 -4.01 -7.62 -6.11
C ILE A 147 -3.68 -8.57 -7.26
N LEU A 148 -3.07 -9.72 -6.97
CA LEU A 148 -2.75 -10.72 -7.99
C LEU A 148 -4.01 -11.23 -8.70
N TRP A 149 -5.08 -11.43 -7.94
CA TRP A 149 -6.38 -11.79 -8.51
C TRP A 149 -6.96 -10.68 -9.39
N ASP A 150 -6.96 -9.43 -8.92
CA ASP A 150 -7.51 -8.26 -9.63
C ASP A 150 -6.85 -8.08 -11.00
N VAL A 151 -5.53 -8.27 -11.07
CA VAL A 151 -4.80 -8.20 -12.34
C VAL A 151 -4.97 -9.46 -13.20
N GLY A 152 -5.53 -10.55 -12.67
CA GLY A 152 -5.81 -11.79 -13.41
C GLY A 152 -4.78 -12.91 -13.24
N ILE A 153 -3.86 -12.79 -12.29
CA ILE A 153 -2.93 -13.85 -11.88
C ILE A 153 -3.64 -14.72 -10.81
N LYS A 154 -4.37 -15.74 -11.27
CA LYS A 154 -5.19 -16.60 -10.41
C LYS A 154 -4.36 -17.76 -9.84
N ILE A 155 -3.74 -17.54 -8.68
CA ILE A 155 -2.92 -18.54 -7.98
C ILE A 155 -3.77 -19.39 -7.03
N VAL A 156 -4.61 -18.73 -6.22
CA VAL A 156 -5.52 -19.39 -5.28
C VAL A 156 -6.83 -19.79 -5.96
N LYS A 157 -7.34 -21.00 -5.64
CA LYS A 157 -8.68 -21.43 -6.11
C LYS A 157 -9.77 -20.50 -5.56
N THR A 158 -10.84 -20.32 -6.33
CA THR A 158 -11.98 -19.44 -6.03
C THR A 158 -12.62 -19.66 -4.65
N HIS A 159 -12.50 -20.86 -4.08
CA HIS A 159 -13.02 -21.20 -2.75
C HIS A 159 -12.24 -20.51 -1.61
N TYR A 160 -10.90 -20.44 -1.72
CA TYR A 160 -10.08 -19.72 -0.75
C TYR A 160 -10.38 -18.23 -0.79
N ARG A 161 -10.60 -17.64 -1.97
CA ARG A 161 -11.03 -16.24 -2.11
C ARG A 161 -12.31 -15.92 -1.33
N LYS A 162 -13.29 -16.83 -1.25
CA LYS A 162 -14.53 -16.61 -0.48
C LYS A 162 -14.27 -16.64 1.03
N LYS A 163 -13.52 -17.63 1.52
CA LYS A 163 -13.12 -17.72 2.94
C LYS A 163 -12.30 -16.50 3.35
N PHE A 164 -11.45 -16.03 2.44
CA PHE A 164 -10.54 -14.89 2.60
C PHE A 164 -11.23 -13.52 2.58
N LEU A 165 -12.15 -13.29 1.63
CA LEU A 165 -12.97 -12.07 1.60
C LEU A 165 -13.93 -11.99 2.80
N PHE A 166 -14.32 -13.13 3.36
CA PHE A 166 -15.11 -13.22 4.59
C PHE A 166 -14.28 -12.76 5.81
N THR A 167 -13.06 -13.30 6.00
CA THR A 167 -12.13 -12.86 7.05
C THR A 167 -11.79 -11.37 6.92
N TYR A 168 -11.54 -10.88 5.70
CA TYR A 168 -11.24 -9.47 5.42
C TYR A 168 -12.40 -8.52 5.72
N ARG A 169 -13.65 -8.92 5.43
CA ARG A 169 -14.84 -8.10 5.75
C ARG A 169 -15.00 -7.93 7.26
N HIS A 170 -14.80 -8.99 8.04
CA HIS A 170 -14.87 -8.91 9.50
C HIS A 170 -13.77 -8.02 10.09
N LEU A 171 -12.54 -8.12 9.58
CA LEU A 171 -11.43 -7.24 9.98
C LEU A 171 -11.66 -5.75 9.65
N ILE A 172 -12.39 -5.41 8.58
CA ILE A 172 -12.75 -4.03 8.24
C ILE A 172 -13.90 -3.52 9.12
N GLU A 173 -14.84 -4.39 9.47
CA GLU A 173 -15.98 -4.02 10.32
C GLU A 173 -15.56 -3.74 11.76
N GLU A 174 -14.51 -4.39 12.27
CA GLU A 174 -13.93 -4.11 13.59
C GLU A 174 -13.16 -2.78 13.68
N ILE A 175 -12.84 -2.16 12.55
CA ILE A 175 -12.12 -0.87 12.47
C ILE A 175 -13.09 0.32 12.31
N LYS A 176 -14.39 0.07 12.14
CA LYS A 176 -15.43 1.11 12.08
C LYS A 176 -16.03 1.41 13.45
#